data_AF-A0A517Z9A6-F1
#
_entry.id   AF-A0A517Z9A6-F1
#
_cell.length_a   1.000
_cell.length_b   1.000
_cell.length_c   1.000
_cell.angle_alpha   90.00
_cell.angle_beta   90.00
_cell.angle_gamma   90.00
#
_symmetry.space_group_name_H-M   'P 1'
#
loop_
_entity.id
_entity.type
_entity.pdbx_description
1 polymer ?
#
loop_
_entity_poly.entity_id
_entity_poly.type
_entity_poly.pdbx_seq_one_letter_code
_entity_poly.pdbx_strand_id
1 'polypeptide(L)'
;MASSLPRGMLLATVLLSGCITNHYAIVMTPDGEKLHRELTVWQTSSGQEGEKLSAIDQAELDHIARAYRVDPPVAAKQKHRFDGTFEGRTPDDVGGAGTLTVWASKLGTASFYMERFRGSSDLNTSLAKRHAAADDLVDALLVWFEQELGDADEGDAVRDFFEDRLRDDLKNFATWTWMARAVSDAAMVDGDNHQAVAGLLQFLFERGYLRPDDLPMVARLSADADAVILLDFVRHRLAEQTGIDVEKLEFLNNTDRLQASINEHLHDFAPARTFLDEADDESKKPTDYLVSLIVQIVAPALFAGGDQLDVVLRCPVEPFRTNGGWSDEDSTVTWSKRLARRGKEPSGVLPVLLYAAWSVPDEAFQTERFGCVILKGEPLGRYCMWRNTLNEQQAAEWDTFVQSLRHDQDFVAAISEFRFSTDPEESEKGVADRARELILPHLDNGNASDED
;
A
#
# COMPACT_ATOMS: atom_id res chain seq x y z
N MET A 1 45.68 -18.10 1.10
CA MET A 1 44.65 -18.96 1.70
C MET A 1 43.49 -18.06 2.09
N ALA A 2 42.56 -17.86 1.16
CA ALA A 2 41.38 -17.04 1.35
C ALA A 2 40.27 -17.95 1.90
N SER A 3 39.87 -17.72 3.14
CA SER A 3 38.71 -18.38 3.75
C SER A 3 37.44 -17.72 3.21
N SER A 4 36.77 -18.42 2.30
CA SER A 4 35.41 -18.10 1.85
C SER A 4 34.45 -18.14 3.04
N LEU A 5 33.76 -17.03 3.31
CA LEU A 5 32.69 -17.00 4.30
C LEU A 5 31.56 -17.97 3.91
N PRO A 6 30.98 -18.73 4.85
CA PRO A 6 29.88 -19.65 4.60
C PRO A 6 28.60 -18.87 4.29
N ARG A 7 27.89 -19.33 3.26
CA ARG A 7 26.83 -18.62 2.54
C ARG A 7 25.47 -18.57 3.25
N GLY A 8 25.46 -18.50 4.59
CA GLY A 8 24.34 -17.90 5.35
C GLY A 8 24.09 -16.43 4.95
N MET A 9 25.05 -15.87 4.21
CA MET A 9 24.98 -14.68 3.38
C MET A 9 23.81 -14.61 2.37
N LEU A 10 23.14 -15.69 1.93
CA LEU A 10 22.24 -15.58 0.76
C LEU A 10 20.98 -14.72 0.99
N LEU A 11 20.42 -14.68 2.21
CA LEU A 11 19.34 -13.74 2.56
C LEU A 11 19.90 -12.39 3.06
N ALA A 12 21.10 -12.40 3.67
CA ALA A 12 21.71 -11.24 4.33
C ALA A 12 22.58 -10.34 3.40
N THR A 13 23.04 -10.83 2.25
CA THR A 13 23.89 -10.05 1.32
C THR A 13 23.05 -9.22 0.36
N VAL A 14 21.82 -9.65 0.05
CA VAL A 14 20.82 -8.80 -0.63
C VAL A 14 20.51 -7.55 0.21
N LEU A 15 20.63 -7.64 1.54
CA LEU A 15 20.38 -6.53 2.48
C LEU A 15 21.54 -5.51 2.58
N LEU A 16 22.73 -5.78 2.04
CA LEU A 16 23.94 -4.97 2.29
C LEU A 16 24.58 -4.34 1.04
N SER A 17 23.97 -4.51 -0.14
CA SER A 17 24.32 -3.66 -1.29
C SER A 17 23.76 -2.25 -1.03
N GLY A 18 24.61 -1.22 -1.17
CA GLY A 18 24.26 0.17 -0.81
C GLY A 18 22.87 0.55 -1.31
N CYS A 19 21.95 0.80 -0.39
CA CYS A 19 20.56 1.00 -0.75
C CYS A 19 20.43 2.38 -1.39
N ILE A 20 20.08 2.38 -2.68
CA ILE A 20 19.66 3.56 -3.41
C ILE A 20 18.19 3.83 -3.08
N THR A 21 17.88 5.06 -2.70
CA THR A 21 16.53 5.49 -2.32
C THR A 21 16.21 6.76 -3.07
N ASN A 22 15.17 6.74 -3.90
CA ASN A 22 14.61 7.97 -4.45
C ASN A 22 13.71 8.61 -3.38
N HIS A 23 13.72 9.92 -3.35
CA HIS A 23 12.89 10.73 -2.46
C HIS A 23 12.05 11.66 -3.31
N TYR A 24 10.75 11.72 -3.01
CA TYR A 24 9.76 12.54 -3.70
C TYR A 24 9.10 13.44 -2.66
N ALA A 25 9.27 14.76 -2.80
CA ALA A 25 8.56 15.75 -1.99
C ALA A 25 7.56 16.50 -2.87
N ILE A 26 6.28 16.38 -2.55
CA ILE A 26 5.18 16.99 -3.29
C ILE A 26 4.54 18.08 -2.43
N VAL A 27 4.36 19.27 -2.99
CA VAL A 27 3.56 20.34 -2.40
C VAL A 27 2.39 20.65 -3.33
N MET A 28 1.19 20.65 -2.78
CA MET A 28 -0.05 20.88 -3.53
C MET A 28 -0.81 22.06 -2.96
N THR A 29 -1.26 22.94 -3.85
CA THR A 29 -2.10 24.10 -3.53
C THR A 29 -3.36 24.06 -4.40
N PRO A 30 -4.52 23.69 -3.85
CA PRO A 30 -5.79 23.75 -4.56
C PRO A 30 -6.17 25.20 -4.89
N ASP A 31 -6.71 25.40 -6.09
CA ASP A 31 -7.29 26.65 -6.57
C ASP A 31 -8.59 26.31 -7.33
N GLY A 32 -9.69 26.23 -6.58
CA GLY A 32 -10.96 25.70 -7.09
C GLY A 32 -10.79 24.25 -7.57
N GLU A 33 -11.18 23.99 -8.82
CA GLU A 33 -11.05 22.67 -9.47
C GLU A 33 -9.63 22.37 -9.99
N LYS A 34 -8.71 23.34 -9.86
CA LYS A 34 -7.31 23.20 -10.25
C LYS A 34 -6.45 22.87 -9.02
N LEU A 35 -5.36 22.17 -9.28
CA LEU A 35 -4.36 21.81 -8.29
C LEU A 35 -3.00 22.24 -8.83
N HIS A 36 -2.43 23.26 -8.22
CA HIS A 36 -1.02 23.60 -8.44
C HIS A 36 -0.16 22.60 -7.66
N ARG A 37 0.80 21.98 -8.34
CA ARG A 37 1.62 20.89 -7.79
C ARG A 37 3.10 21.15 -8.10
N GLU A 38 3.89 21.11 -7.05
CA GLU A 38 5.35 21.14 -7.11
C GLU A 38 5.89 19.79 -6.69
N LEU A 39 6.73 19.15 -7.51
CA LEU A 39 7.42 17.91 -7.18
C LEU A 39 8.92 18.17 -7.14
N THR A 40 9.55 17.91 -6.00
CA THR A 40 11.00 17.86 -5.88
C THR A 40 11.45 16.41 -5.73
N VAL A 41 12.33 15.96 -6.62
CA VAL A 41 12.88 14.60 -6.60
C VAL A 41 14.41 14.62 -6.43
N TRP A 42 14.92 13.71 -5.61
CA TRP A 42 16.35 13.48 -5.43
C TRP A 42 16.63 12.03 -5.07
N GLN A 43 17.88 11.60 -5.21
CA GLN A 43 18.28 10.25 -4.88
C GLN A 43 19.37 10.28 -3.81
N THR A 44 19.34 9.27 -2.95
CA THR A 44 20.36 9.03 -1.93
C THR A 44 20.90 7.62 -2.09
N SER A 45 22.18 7.44 -1.78
CA SER A 45 22.80 6.14 -1.61
C SER A 45 23.31 6.02 -0.18
N SER A 46 23.03 4.88 0.43
CA SER A 46 23.57 4.52 1.74
C SER A 46 24.81 3.65 1.57
N GLY A 47 25.91 4.03 2.22
CA GLY A 47 27.15 3.26 2.29
C GLY A 47 27.79 3.36 3.68
N GLN A 48 28.99 2.80 3.87
CA GLN A 48 29.69 2.82 5.16
C GLN A 48 29.96 4.24 5.71
N GLU A 49 29.96 5.26 4.85
CA GLU A 49 30.19 6.67 5.21
C GLU A 49 28.88 7.48 5.43
N GLY A 50 27.73 6.82 5.50
CA GLY A 50 26.42 7.46 5.68
C GLY A 50 25.66 7.73 4.38
N GLU A 51 24.53 8.42 4.48
CA GLU A 51 23.66 8.75 3.36
C GLU A 51 24.23 9.91 2.54
N LYS A 52 24.46 9.69 1.24
CA LYS A 52 24.98 10.71 0.31
C LYS A 52 24.01 10.92 -0.84
N LEU A 53 23.89 12.15 -1.32
CA LEU A 53 23.14 12.45 -2.53
C LEU A 53 23.82 11.81 -3.75
N SER A 54 23.02 11.15 -4.59
CA SER A 54 23.45 10.53 -5.84
C SER A 54 22.67 11.12 -7.02
N ALA A 55 23.19 10.90 -8.24
CA ALA A 55 22.47 11.26 -9.44
C ALA A 55 21.24 10.36 -9.59
N ILE A 56 20.08 10.97 -9.85
CA ILE A 56 18.86 10.23 -10.16
C ILE A 56 18.97 9.59 -11.56
N ASP A 57 18.28 8.47 -11.75
CA ASP A 57 18.19 7.81 -13.05
C ASP A 57 17.50 8.72 -14.09
N GLN A 58 18.05 8.76 -15.30
CA GLN A 58 17.55 9.63 -16.36
C GLN A 58 16.16 9.18 -16.85
N ALA A 59 15.88 7.87 -16.86
CA ALA A 59 14.57 7.38 -17.27
C ALA A 59 13.46 7.82 -16.30
N GLU A 60 13.78 7.93 -15.01
CA GLU A 60 12.86 8.49 -14.00
C GLU A 60 12.60 9.98 -14.25
N LEU A 61 13.64 10.77 -14.51
CA LEU A 61 13.48 12.18 -14.84
C LEU A 61 12.66 12.38 -16.11
N ASP A 62 12.93 11.61 -17.16
CA ASP A 62 12.21 11.69 -18.42
C ASP A 62 10.73 11.31 -18.25
N HIS A 63 10.43 10.33 -17.38
CA HIS A 63 9.06 9.95 -17.05
C HIS A 63 8.31 11.09 -16.36
N ILE A 64 8.91 11.70 -15.33
CA ILE A 64 8.29 12.83 -14.61
C ILE A 64 8.13 14.03 -15.55
N ALA A 65 9.16 14.34 -16.35
CA ALA A 65 9.15 15.43 -17.32
C ALA A 65 7.99 15.29 -18.33
N ARG A 66 7.73 14.07 -18.84
CA ARG A 66 6.57 13.79 -19.69
C ARG A 66 5.24 14.06 -18.99
N ALA A 67 5.11 13.70 -17.71
CA ALA A 67 3.89 13.92 -16.94
C ALA A 67 3.58 15.42 -16.74
N TYR A 68 4.63 16.24 -16.60
CA TYR A 68 4.55 17.69 -16.48
C TYR A 68 4.59 18.44 -17.83
N ARG A 69 4.83 17.74 -18.95
CA ARG A 69 4.98 18.30 -20.30
C ARG A 69 6.08 19.35 -20.40
N VAL A 70 7.21 19.09 -19.74
CA VAL A 70 8.41 19.92 -19.75
C VAL A 70 9.63 19.07 -20.10
N ASP A 71 10.76 19.70 -20.40
CA ASP A 71 12.04 19.01 -20.43
C ASP A 71 12.56 18.75 -19.00
N PRO A 72 13.39 17.72 -18.77
CA PRO A 72 14.01 17.49 -17.47
C PRO A 72 14.76 18.74 -16.96
N PRO A 73 14.39 19.28 -15.79
CA PRO A 73 14.98 20.50 -15.26
C PRO A 73 16.42 20.24 -14.82
N VAL A 74 17.27 21.27 -14.94
CA VAL A 74 18.65 21.23 -14.45
C VAL A 74 18.65 21.06 -12.93
N ALA A 75 19.47 20.15 -12.42
CA ALA A 75 19.54 19.87 -10.98
C ALA A 75 20.06 21.10 -10.21
N ALA A 76 19.34 21.50 -9.16
CA ALA A 76 19.83 22.45 -8.17
C ALA A 76 20.25 21.67 -6.91
N LYS A 77 21.55 21.62 -6.61
CA LYS A 77 22.10 20.80 -5.51
C LYS A 77 21.66 19.32 -5.57
N GLN A 78 21.68 18.74 -6.78
CA GLN A 78 21.25 17.35 -7.06
C GLN A 78 19.77 17.06 -6.78
N LYS A 79 18.94 18.11 -6.66
CA LYS A 79 17.48 18.00 -6.61
C LYS A 79 16.88 18.57 -7.89
N HIS A 80 15.87 17.89 -8.42
CA HIS A 80 15.14 18.31 -9.62
C HIS A 80 13.73 18.73 -9.22
N ARG A 81 13.31 19.93 -9.61
CA ARG A 81 11.99 20.48 -9.28
C ARG A 81 11.13 20.63 -10.52
N PHE A 82 9.95 20.04 -10.48
CA PHE A 82 8.91 20.12 -11.47
C PHE A 82 7.74 20.93 -10.92
N ASP A 83 7.07 21.68 -11.79
CA ASP A 83 5.98 22.58 -11.44
C ASP A 83 4.89 22.46 -12.52
N GLY A 84 3.64 22.32 -12.09
CA GLY A 84 2.52 22.18 -13.01
C GLY A 84 1.19 22.48 -12.34
N THR A 85 0.19 22.79 -13.16
CA THR A 85 -1.20 22.97 -12.71
C THR A 85 -2.09 21.98 -13.43
N PHE A 86 -2.90 21.26 -12.66
CA PHE A 86 -3.71 20.16 -13.15
C PHE A 86 -5.18 20.37 -12.79
N GLU A 87 -6.08 20.07 -13.71
CA GLU A 87 -7.52 20.25 -13.52
C GLU A 87 -8.19 18.88 -13.33
N GLY A 88 -8.82 18.67 -12.18
CA GLY A 88 -9.54 17.45 -11.83
C GLY A 88 -8.69 16.20 -11.58
N ARG A 89 -7.64 15.92 -12.38
CA ARG A 89 -6.79 14.73 -12.29
C ARG A 89 -5.33 15.08 -12.01
N THR A 90 -4.69 14.36 -11.10
CA THR A 90 -3.24 14.50 -10.86
C THR A 90 -2.42 13.70 -11.89
N PRO A 91 -1.16 14.09 -12.17
CA PRO A 91 -0.31 13.37 -13.12
C PRO A 91 0.14 12.00 -12.57
N ASP A 92 0.47 11.09 -13.49
CA ASP A 92 1.16 9.83 -13.16
C ASP A 92 2.68 10.03 -13.20
N ASP A 93 3.18 10.80 -12.21
CA ASP A 93 4.58 11.22 -12.10
C ASP A 93 5.41 10.28 -11.20
N VAL A 94 4.89 9.98 -10.00
CA VAL A 94 5.53 9.08 -9.02
C VAL A 94 4.99 7.65 -9.12
N GLY A 95 4.03 7.41 -10.03
CA GLY A 95 3.35 6.14 -10.25
C GLY A 95 1.95 6.16 -9.63
N GLY A 96 0.91 5.93 -10.43
CA GLY A 96 -0.49 6.03 -10.01
C GLY A 96 -1.13 7.35 -10.46
N ALA A 97 -2.39 7.58 -10.10
CA ALA A 97 -3.07 8.82 -10.44
C ALA A 97 -4.12 9.13 -9.38
N GLY A 98 -4.49 10.39 -9.29
CA GLY A 98 -5.46 10.89 -8.35
C GLY A 98 -6.43 11.87 -8.97
N THR A 99 -7.29 12.38 -8.11
CA THR A 99 -8.31 13.35 -8.45
C THR A 99 -8.45 14.39 -7.35
N LEU A 100 -8.68 15.64 -7.76
CA LEU A 100 -9.28 16.66 -6.93
C LEU A 100 -10.69 16.91 -7.49
N THR A 101 -11.71 16.72 -6.67
CA THR A 101 -13.10 17.03 -7.04
C THR A 101 -13.61 18.13 -6.12
N VAL A 102 -14.30 19.12 -6.68
CA VAL A 102 -14.93 20.19 -5.93
C VAL A 102 -16.42 20.20 -6.25
N TRP A 103 -17.25 20.17 -5.20
CA TRP A 103 -18.69 20.31 -5.28
C TRP A 103 -19.08 21.66 -4.70
N ALA A 104 -19.58 22.55 -5.55
CA ALA A 104 -20.05 23.86 -5.14
C ALA A 104 -21.56 23.88 -4.89
N SER A 105 -21.98 24.75 -3.97
CA SER A 105 -23.36 25.11 -3.70
C SER A 105 -23.44 26.57 -3.26
N LYS A 106 -24.66 27.11 -3.09
CA LYS A 106 -24.84 28.45 -2.49
C LYS A 106 -24.40 28.53 -1.03
N LEU A 107 -24.35 27.40 -0.31
CA LEU A 107 -23.96 27.37 1.11
C LEU A 107 -22.44 27.24 1.31
N GLY A 108 -21.68 26.98 0.25
CA GLY A 108 -20.24 26.79 0.31
C GLY A 108 -19.76 25.73 -0.67
N THR A 109 -18.53 25.27 -0.46
CA THR A 109 -17.85 24.28 -1.30
C THR A 109 -17.41 23.08 -0.47
N ALA A 110 -17.36 21.92 -1.11
CA ALA A 110 -16.76 20.71 -0.58
C ALA A 110 -15.72 20.19 -1.56
N SER A 111 -14.54 19.88 -1.08
CA SER A 111 -13.43 19.38 -1.89
C SER A 111 -13.02 18.00 -1.40
N PHE A 112 -12.69 17.12 -2.34
CA PHE A 112 -12.16 15.79 -2.08
C PHE A 112 -10.94 15.55 -2.94
N TYR A 113 -9.79 15.42 -2.28
CA TYR A 113 -8.55 14.97 -2.87
C TYR A 113 -8.34 13.49 -2.55
N MET A 114 -7.98 12.71 -3.57
CA MET A 114 -7.59 11.32 -3.42
C MET A 114 -6.54 10.97 -4.48
N GLU A 115 -5.39 10.44 -4.07
CA GLU A 115 -4.32 10.06 -4.99
C GLU A 115 -3.66 8.76 -4.56
N ARG A 116 -3.40 7.91 -5.55
CA ARG A 116 -2.68 6.66 -5.36
C ARG A 116 -1.24 6.81 -5.84
N PHE A 117 -0.30 6.36 -5.02
CA PHE A 117 1.13 6.31 -5.30
C PHE A 117 1.64 4.86 -5.35
N ARG A 118 2.12 4.44 -6.51
CA ARG A 118 2.63 3.11 -6.86
C ARG A 118 1.72 1.98 -6.36
N GLY A 119 2.25 0.76 -6.35
CA GLY A 119 1.53 -0.46 -6.02
C GLY A 119 0.55 -0.90 -7.11
N SER A 120 0.06 -2.13 -6.95
CA SER A 120 -0.97 -2.70 -7.81
C SER A 120 -2.34 -2.52 -7.16
N SER A 121 -3.33 -2.06 -7.93
CA SER A 121 -4.74 -2.17 -7.54
C SER A 121 -5.31 -3.56 -7.81
N ASP A 122 -4.60 -4.38 -8.59
CA ASP A 122 -4.95 -5.77 -8.84
C ASP A 122 -4.35 -6.67 -7.77
N LEU A 123 -5.05 -6.74 -6.64
CA LEU A 123 -4.68 -7.56 -5.49
C LEU A 123 -4.75 -9.06 -5.83
N ASN A 124 -5.66 -9.45 -6.73
CA ASN A 124 -5.84 -10.84 -7.12
C ASN A 124 -4.64 -11.35 -7.92
N THR A 125 -4.20 -10.60 -8.93
CA THR A 125 -2.98 -10.94 -9.68
C THR A 125 -1.75 -10.96 -8.78
N SER A 126 -1.67 -10.04 -7.82
CA SER A 126 -0.59 -10.01 -6.82
C SER A 126 -0.57 -11.29 -5.98
N LEU A 127 -1.72 -11.75 -5.48
CA LEU A 127 -1.82 -12.99 -4.71
C LEU A 127 -1.56 -14.23 -5.59
N ALA A 128 -2.12 -14.26 -6.80
CA ALA A 128 -1.94 -15.36 -7.75
C ALA A 128 -0.46 -15.57 -8.11
N LYS A 129 0.31 -14.50 -8.32
CA LYS A 129 1.77 -14.58 -8.53
C LYS A 129 2.50 -15.22 -7.35
N ARG A 130 2.03 -15.02 -6.12
CA ARG A 130 2.64 -15.63 -4.93
C ARG A 130 2.31 -17.10 -4.82
N HIS A 131 1.07 -17.47 -5.16
CA HIS A 131 0.68 -18.87 -5.25
C HIS A 131 1.43 -19.59 -6.36
N ALA A 132 1.63 -18.96 -7.52
CA ALA A 132 2.47 -19.50 -8.58
C ALA A 132 3.93 -19.68 -8.14
N ALA A 133 4.50 -18.70 -7.42
CA ALA A 133 5.85 -18.87 -6.86
C ALA A 133 5.94 -19.99 -5.82
N ALA A 134 4.88 -20.23 -5.04
CA ALA A 134 4.79 -21.38 -4.15
C ALA A 134 4.73 -22.70 -4.92
N ASP A 135 3.98 -22.76 -6.02
CA ASP A 135 3.94 -23.91 -6.91
C ASP A 135 5.31 -24.20 -7.52
N ASP A 136 5.93 -23.19 -8.12
CA ASP A 136 7.26 -23.28 -8.74
C ASP A 136 8.33 -23.69 -7.72
N LEU A 137 8.23 -23.23 -6.48
CA LEU A 137 9.19 -23.59 -5.42
C LEU A 137 9.06 -25.07 -5.09
N VAL A 138 7.84 -25.58 -4.97
CA VAL A 138 7.60 -27.01 -4.69
C VAL A 138 8.09 -27.86 -5.86
N ASP A 139 7.80 -27.47 -7.10
CA ASP A 139 8.24 -28.18 -8.31
C ASP A 139 9.78 -28.26 -8.37
N ALA A 140 10.46 -27.15 -8.12
CA ALA A 140 11.92 -27.11 -8.10
C ALA A 140 12.50 -27.96 -6.97
N LEU A 141 11.91 -27.92 -5.78
CA LEU A 141 12.38 -28.76 -4.68
C LEU A 141 12.13 -30.24 -4.94
N LEU A 142 10.99 -30.62 -5.54
CA LEU A 142 10.69 -32.00 -5.93
C LEU A 142 11.76 -32.55 -6.88
N VAL A 143 12.05 -31.83 -7.96
CA VAL A 143 13.10 -32.19 -8.93
C VAL A 143 14.44 -32.39 -8.21
N TRP A 144 14.79 -31.49 -7.30
CA TRP A 144 16.04 -31.59 -6.55
C TRP A 144 16.06 -32.79 -5.58
N PHE A 145 15.01 -33.01 -4.81
CA PHE A 145 14.92 -34.12 -3.85
C PHE A 145 14.89 -35.49 -4.53
N GLU A 146 14.22 -35.61 -5.68
CA GLU A 146 14.21 -36.85 -6.47
C GLU A 146 15.61 -37.23 -6.95
N GLN A 147 16.46 -36.25 -7.29
CA GLN A 147 17.85 -36.52 -7.68
C GLN A 147 18.74 -36.89 -6.48
N GLU A 148 18.53 -36.26 -5.32
CA GLU A 148 19.33 -36.55 -4.11
C GLU A 148 18.95 -37.88 -3.44
N LEU A 149 17.67 -38.24 -3.44
CA LEU A 149 17.17 -39.45 -2.78
C LEU A 149 17.05 -40.66 -3.74
N GLY A 150 16.94 -40.41 -5.04
CA GLY A 150 16.74 -41.44 -6.07
C GLY A 150 15.35 -42.09 -6.04
N ASP A 151 15.16 -43.15 -6.85
CA ASP A 151 13.91 -43.93 -6.99
C ASP A 151 13.62 -44.86 -5.77
N ALA A 152 13.92 -44.43 -4.55
CA ALA A 152 13.65 -45.19 -3.34
C ALA A 152 12.25 -44.85 -2.77
N ASP A 153 11.72 -45.72 -1.90
CA ASP A 153 10.47 -45.47 -1.15
C ASP A 153 10.49 -44.10 -0.42
N GLU A 154 11.69 -43.59 -0.10
CA GLU A 154 11.87 -42.25 0.47
C GLU A 154 11.56 -41.11 -0.50
N GLY A 155 11.83 -41.27 -1.80
CA GLY A 155 11.51 -40.27 -2.82
C GLY A 155 9.99 -40.09 -2.95
N ASP A 156 9.24 -41.19 -2.93
CA ASP A 156 7.77 -41.17 -2.93
C ASP A 156 7.22 -40.48 -1.67
N ALA A 157 7.79 -40.77 -0.49
CA ALA A 157 7.38 -40.11 0.75
C ALA A 157 7.62 -38.59 0.76
N VAL A 158 8.73 -38.12 0.17
CA VAL A 158 8.95 -36.67 -0.03
C VAL A 158 7.95 -36.12 -1.03
N ARG A 159 7.73 -36.81 -2.15
CA ARG A 159 6.80 -36.36 -3.19
C ARG A 159 5.39 -36.17 -2.63
N ASP A 160 4.85 -37.18 -1.94
CA ASP A 160 3.52 -37.12 -1.33
C ASP A 160 3.42 -35.94 -0.35
N PHE A 161 4.43 -35.74 0.51
CA PHE A 161 4.43 -34.60 1.43
C PHE A 161 4.46 -33.25 0.71
N PHE A 162 5.24 -33.13 -0.37
CA PHE A 162 5.42 -31.89 -1.11
C PHE A 162 4.17 -31.54 -1.92
N GLU A 163 3.63 -32.51 -2.65
CA GLU A 163 2.46 -32.35 -3.51
C GLU A 163 1.15 -32.23 -2.71
N ASP A 164 0.90 -33.13 -1.76
CA ASP A 164 -0.40 -33.21 -1.08
C ASP A 164 -0.53 -32.21 0.07
N ARG A 165 0.58 -31.67 0.58
CA ARG A 165 0.56 -30.84 1.78
C ARG A 165 1.37 -29.57 1.69
N LEU A 166 2.67 -29.65 1.44
CA LEU A 166 3.55 -28.47 1.49
C LEU A 166 3.12 -27.41 0.48
N ARG A 167 2.69 -27.81 -0.73
CA ARG A 167 2.25 -26.89 -1.77
C ARG A 167 1.11 -25.99 -1.33
N ASP A 168 0.04 -26.57 -0.80
CA ASP A 168 -1.11 -25.81 -0.33
C ASP A 168 -0.78 -25.04 0.96
N ASP A 169 0.04 -25.62 1.84
CA ASP A 169 0.46 -24.96 3.06
C ASP A 169 1.38 -23.75 2.80
N LEU A 170 2.20 -23.79 1.75
CA LEU A 170 3.02 -22.67 1.32
C LEU A 170 2.17 -21.55 0.69
N LYS A 171 1.10 -21.88 -0.04
CA LYS A 171 0.11 -20.90 -0.53
C LYS A 171 -0.64 -20.24 0.63
N ASN A 172 -1.03 -21.04 1.63
CA ASN A 172 -1.65 -20.53 2.85
C ASN A 172 -0.69 -19.62 3.62
N PHE A 173 0.57 -20.04 3.76
CA PHE A 173 1.63 -19.24 4.36
C PHE A 173 1.82 -17.90 3.64
N ALA A 174 1.92 -17.91 2.31
CA ALA A 174 1.98 -16.71 1.48
C ALA A 174 0.78 -15.77 1.69
N THR A 175 -0.40 -16.35 1.89
CA THR A 175 -1.64 -15.60 2.12
C THR A 175 -1.65 -14.98 3.51
N TRP A 176 -1.19 -15.69 4.54
CA TRP A 176 -1.07 -15.17 5.90
C TRP A 176 -0.07 -14.03 5.99
N THR A 177 1.12 -14.16 5.38
CA THR A 177 2.12 -13.09 5.35
C THR A 177 1.63 -11.87 4.57
N TRP A 178 0.93 -12.10 3.45
CA TRP A 178 0.28 -11.05 2.67
C TRP A 178 -0.80 -10.33 3.48
N MET A 179 -1.69 -11.05 4.17
CA MET A 179 -2.73 -10.46 5.00
C MET A 179 -2.15 -9.67 6.18
N ALA A 180 -1.12 -10.22 6.84
CA ALA A 180 -0.42 -9.53 7.92
C ALA A 180 0.07 -8.16 7.47
N ARG A 181 0.66 -8.09 6.27
CA ARG A 181 1.12 -6.85 5.66
C ARG A 181 -0.02 -5.94 5.21
N ALA A 182 -1.06 -6.47 4.58
CA ALA A 182 -2.23 -5.71 4.12
C ALA A 182 -2.91 -4.95 5.26
N VAL A 183 -3.06 -5.61 6.42
CA VAL A 183 -3.64 -5.00 7.61
C VAL A 183 -2.71 -3.92 8.18
N SER A 184 -1.39 -4.15 8.19
CA SER A 184 -0.42 -3.13 8.58
C SER A 184 -0.47 -1.91 7.65
N ASP A 185 -0.56 -2.14 6.33
CA ASP A 185 -0.72 -1.06 5.34
C ASP A 185 -2.03 -0.28 5.57
N ALA A 186 -3.14 -0.97 5.82
CA ALA A 186 -4.46 -0.35 6.03
C ALA A 186 -4.56 0.42 7.35
N ALA A 187 -3.97 -0.11 8.43
CA ALA A 187 -4.00 0.49 9.76
C ALA A 187 -3.18 1.79 9.82
N MET A 188 -2.27 2.03 8.88
CA MET A 188 -1.36 3.19 8.86
C MET A 188 -0.54 3.33 10.15
N VAL A 189 -0.39 2.24 10.92
CA VAL A 189 0.39 2.13 12.15
C VAL A 189 1.47 1.06 11.92
N ASP A 190 2.73 1.44 12.12
CA ASP A 190 3.83 0.49 12.17
C ASP A 190 3.76 -0.30 13.49
N GLY A 191 3.68 -1.63 13.42
CA GLY A 191 4.16 -2.50 14.50
C GLY A 191 3.18 -3.46 15.19
N ASP A 192 1.86 -3.31 15.07
CA ASP A 192 0.95 -3.99 16.02
C ASP A 192 -0.05 -4.98 15.38
N ASN A 193 0.40 -5.80 14.42
CA ASN A 193 -0.43 -6.88 13.90
C ASN A 193 -0.18 -8.22 14.60
N HIS A 194 -0.31 -8.23 15.93
CA HIS A 194 -0.15 -9.43 16.75
C HIS A 194 -1.10 -10.55 16.35
N GLN A 195 -2.29 -10.24 15.85
CA GLN A 195 -3.27 -11.24 15.45
C GLN A 195 -2.83 -12.03 14.20
N ALA A 196 -2.31 -11.35 13.17
CA ALA A 196 -1.85 -12.07 11.98
C ALA A 196 -0.59 -12.90 12.25
N VAL A 197 0.33 -12.39 13.09
CA VAL A 197 1.50 -13.16 13.53
C VAL A 197 1.08 -14.36 14.39
N ALA A 198 0.17 -14.18 15.34
CA ALA A 198 -0.35 -15.28 16.15
C ALA A 198 -1.10 -16.32 15.30
N GLY A 199 -1.89 -15.88 14.32
CA GLY A 199 -2.57 -16.76 13.37
C GLY A 199 -1.59 -17.56 12.52
N LEU A 200 -0.51 -16.93 12.06
CA LEU A 200 0.56 -17.62 11.34
C LEU A 200 1.27 -18.65 12.22
N LEU A 201 1.61 -18.31 13.47
CA LEU A 201 2.22 -19.25 14.41
C LEU A 201 1.27 -20.42 14.72
N GLN A 202 -0.01 -20.14 14.93
CA GLN A 202 -1.04 -21.17 15.15
C GLN A 202 -1.13 -22.11 13.94
N PHE A 203 -1.15 -21.57 12.72
CA PHE A 203 -1.13 -22.36 11.49
C PHE A 203 0.10 -23.28 11.43
N LEU A 204 1.29 -22.76 11.73
CA LEU A 204 2.53 -23.55 11.74
C LEU A 204 2.51 -24.65 12.82
N PHE A 205 1.89 -24.41 13.97
CA PHE A 205 1.70 -25.41 15.03
C PHE A 205 0.70 -26.50 14.64
N GLU A 206 -0.47 -26.13 14.09
CA GLU A 206 -1.50 -27.08 13.66
C GLU A 206 -1.01 -27.99 12.53
N ARG A 207 -0.17 -27.45 11.65
CA ARG A 207 0.48 -28.20 10.58
C ARG A 207 1.78 -28.86 11.01
N GLY A 208 2.16 -28.81 12.29
CA GLY A 208 3.35 -29.51 12.81
C GLY A 208 4.69 -29.04 12.22
N TYR A 209 4.72 -27.88 11.54
CA TYR A 209 5.96 -27.26 11.08
C TYR A 209 6.78 -26.70 12.24
N LEU A 210 6.09 -26.24 13.27
CA LEU A 210 6.66 -25.79 14.53
C LEU A 210 5.96 -26.48 15.71
N ARG A 211 6.62 -26.48 16.85
CA ARG A 211 6.07 -26.77 18.18
C ARG A 211 6.26 -25.54 19.07
N PRO A 212 5.45 -25.36 20.13
CA PRO A 212 5.65 -24.29 21.09
C PRO A 212 7.08 -24.24 21.66
N ASP A 213 7.70 -25.40 21.87
CA ASP A 213 9.07 -25.53 22.38
C ASP A 213 10.15 -25.06 21.38
N ASP A 214 9.82 -24.92 20.10
CA ASP A 214 10.75 -24.40 19.08
C ASP A 214 10.85 -22.87 19.10
N LEU A 215 9.92 -22.16 19.76
CA LEU A 215 9.85 -20.69 19.74
C LEU A 215 11.17 -20.02 20.18
N PRO A 216 11.88 -20.46 21.24
CA PRO A 216 13.17 -19.87 21.61
C PRO A 216 14.23 -20.00 20.50
N MET A 217 14.22 -21.10 19.75
CA MET A 217 15.13 -21.30 18.62
C MET A 217 14.74 -20.38 17.45
N VAL A 218 13.45 -20.27 17.13
CA VAL A 218 12.95 -19.34 16.10
C VAL A 218 13.32 -17.89 16.45
N ALA A 219 13.15 -17.49 17.71
CA ALA A 219 13.57 -16.17 18.19
C ALA A 219 15.08 -15.95 18.05
N ARG A 220 15.90 -16.97 18.34
CA ARG A 220 17.35 -16.90 18.15
C ARG A 220 17.73 -16.76 16.68
N LEU A 221 17.12 -17.53 15.78
CA LEU A 221 17.36 -17.47 14.34
C LEU A 221 16.98 -16.09 13.75
N SER A 222 15.98 -15.42 14.32
CA SER A 222 15.61 -14.05 13.92
C SER A 222 16.62 -12.97 14.34
N ALA A 223 17.38 -13.22 15.41
CA ALA A 223 18.35 -12.26 15.95
C ALA A 223 19.77 -12.47 15.40
N ASP A 224 20.17 -13.73 15.18
CA ASP A 224 21.48 -14.11 14.68
C ASP A 224 21.33 -15.39 13.84
N ALA A 225 21.18 -15.22 12.52
CA ALA A 225 20.82 -16.29 11.61
C ALA A 225 22.00 -17.27 11.42
N ASP A 226 22.02 -18.35 12.20
CA ASP A 226 22.94 -19.48 12.00
C ASP A 226 22.31 -20.50 11.03
N ALA A 227 22.85 -20.52 9.81
CA ALA A 227 22.37 -21.40 8.75
C ALA A 227 22.48 -22.90 9.11
N VAL A 228 23.47 -23.29 9.93
CA VAL A 228 23.63 -24.69 10.33
C VAL A 228 22.50 -25.11 11.27
N ILE A 229 22.15 -24.25 12.23
CA ILE A 229 21.03 -24.49 13.16
C ILE A 229 19.71 -24.56 12.38
N LEU A 230 19.50 -23.65 11.43
CA LEU A 230 18.29 -23.64 10.60
C LEU A 230 18.18 -24.92 9.76
N LEU A 231 19.26 -25.35 9.12
CA LEU A 231 19.27 -26.55 8.27
C LEU A 231 19.06 -27.82 9.08
N ASP A 232 19.69 -27.93 10.26
CA ASP A 232 19.47 -29.06 11.16
C ASP A 232 18.02 -29.13 11.63
N PHE A 233 17.41 -27.97 11.94
CA PHE A 233 16.00 -27.88 12.27
C PHE A 233 15.10 -28.34 11.12
N VAL A 234 15.31 -27.82 9.91
CA VAL A 234 14.55 -28.20 8.71
C VAL A 234 14.67 -29.70 8.45
N ARG A 235 15.88 -30.26 8.59
CA ARG A 235 16.16 -31.68 8.40
C ARG A 235 15.34 -32.56 9.34
N HIS A 236 15.34 -32.27 10.63
CA HIS A 236 14.57 -33.05 11.61
C HIS A 236 13.07 -32.91 11.40
N ARG A 237 12.59 -31.72 11.04
CA ARG A 237 11.16 -31.50 10.75
C ARG A 237 10.73 -32.23 9.49
N LEU A 238 11.55 -32.22 8.45
CA LEU A 238 11.26 -32.96 7.23
C LEU A 238 11.19 -34.46 7.51
N ALA A 239 12.17 -35.03 8.21
CA ALA A 239 12.17 -36.43 8.63
C ALA A 239 10.90 -36.81 9.42
N GLU A 240 10.47 -35.95 10.34
CA GLU A 240 9.23 -36.17 11.10
C GLU A 240 7.97 -36.13 10.23
N GLN A 241 7.90 -35.20 9.27
CA GLN A 241 6.72 -35.02 8.41
C GLN A 241 6.60 -36.10 7.34
N THR A 242 7.72 -36.63 6.85
CA THR A 242 7.75 -37.66 5.78
C THR A 242 7.93 -39.08 6.33
N GLY A 243 8.40 -39.23 7.57
CA GLY A 243 8.76 -40.53 8.15
C GLY A 243 10.12 -41.07 7.67
N ILE A 244 10.89 -40.27 6.93
CA ILE A 244 12.22 -40.65 6.43
C ILE A 244 13.23 -40.64 7.57
N ASP A 245 14.18 -41.58 7.54
CA ASP A 245 15.30 -41.57 8.48
C ASP A 245 16.14 -40.29 8.31
N VAL A 246 16.36 -39.57 9.41
CA VAL A 246 17.13 -38.32 9.43
C VAL A 246 18.57 -38.49 8.91
N GLU A 247 19.14 -39.70 9.00
CA GLU A 247 20.46 -40.02 8.45
C GLU A 247 20.46 -39.96 6.91
N LYS A 248 19.34 -40.28 6.26
CA LYS A 248 19.21 -40.17 4.79
C LYS A 248 19.15 -38.72 4.31
N LEU A 249 18.90 -37.77 5.22
CA LEU A 249 18.86 -36.34 4.93
C LEU A 249 20.16 -35.61 5.30
N GLU A 250 21.28 -36.34 5.47
CA GLU A 250 22.59 -35.76 5.83
C GLU A 250 23.10 -34.70 4.84
N PHE A 251 22.65 -34.72 3.59
CA PHE A 251 23.02 -33.70 2.60
C PHE A 251 22.56 -32.29 2.98
N LEU A 252 21.53 -32.16 3.82
CA LEU A 252 21.05 -30.88 4.36
C LEU A 252 21.98 -30.27 5.41
N ASN A 253 22.89 -31.05 6.03
CA ASN A 253 23.75 -30.55 7.12
C ASN A 253 24.98 -29.76 6.68
N ASN A 254 25.24 -29.67 5.38
CA ASN A 254 26.39 -28.96 4.84
C ASN A 254 25.95 -27.95 3.79
N THR A 255 26.06 -26.67 4.13
CA THR A 255 25.64 -25.55 3.27
C THR A 255 26.32 -25.55 1.90
N ASP A 256 27.60 -25.91 1.83
CA ASP A 256 28.35 -25.90 0.58
C ASP A 256 27.95 -27.07 -0.31
N ARG A 257 27.73 -28.25 0.28
CA ARG A 257 27.21 -29.43 -0.43
C ARG A 257 25.78 -29.15 -0.92
N LEU A 258 24.92 -28.64 -0.06
CA LEU A 258 23.54 -28.28 -0.37
C LEU A 258 23.48 -27.35 -1.58
N GLN A 259 24.26 -26.28 -1.55
CA GLN A 259 24.26 -25.32 -2.65
C GLN A 259 24.84 -25.89 -3.94
N ALA A 260 25.91 -26.69 -3.86
CA ALA A 260 26.49 -27.34 -5.02
C ALA A 260 25.46 -28.29 -5.68
N SER A 261 24.80 -29.11 -4.87
CA SER A 261 23.75 -30.04 -5.27
C SER A 261 22.57 -29.34 -5.95
N ILE A 262 22.01 -28.28 -5.33
CA ILE A 262 20.91 -27.52 -5.95
C ILE A 262 21.34 -26.94 -7.30
N ASN A 263 22.55 -26.35 -7.37
CA ASN A 263 23.03 -25.76 -8.61
C ASN A 263 23.27 -26.80 -9.70
N GLU A 264 23.70 -28.02 -9.33
CA GLU A 264 23.88 -29.12 -10.27
C GLU A 264 22.54 -29.63 -10.79
N HIS A 265 21.60 -29.96 -9.90
CA HIS A 265 20.34 -30.60 -10.28
C HIS A 265 19.30 -29.65 -10.88
N LEU A 266 19.32 -28.37 -10.51
CA LEU A 266 18.42 -27.37 -11.10
C LEU A 266 19.00 -26.65 -12.31
N HIS A 267 20.22 -26.97 -12.73
CA HIS A 267 20.82 -26.35 -13.92
C HIS A 267 19.96 -26.54 -15.18
N ASP A 268 19.43 -27.76 -15.36
CA ASP A 268 18.64 -28.12 -16.53
C ASP A 268 17.13 -27.99 -16.32
N PHE A 269 16.70 -27.57 -15.13
CA PHE A 269 15.30 -27.30 -14.84
C PHE A 269 14.83 -26.07 -15.61
N ALA A 270 13.86 -26.25 -16.53
CA ALA A 270 13.52 -25.22 -17.52
C ALA A 270 13.16 -23.85 -16.91
N PRO A 271 12.35 -23.75 -15.83
CA PRO A 271 12.08 -22.48 -15.17
C PRO A 271 13.33 -21.80 -14.59
N ALA A 272 14.24 -22.56 -13.98
CA ALA A 272 15.50 -22.02 -13.46
C ALA A 272 16.40 -21.51 -14.58
N ARG A 273 16.48 -22.22 -15.71
CA ARG A 273 17.23 -21.76 -16.89
C ARG A 273 16.64 -20.48 -17.48
N THR A 274 15.32 -20.38 -17.62
CA THR A 274 14.68 -19.14 -18.07
C THR A 274 15.01 -17.96 -17.16
N PHE A 275 14.97 -18.16 -15.83
CA PHE A 275 15.36 -17.13 -14.88
C PHE A 275 16.83 -16.68 -15.04
N LEU A 276 17.74 -17.61 -15.33
CA LEU A 276 19.15 -17.31 -15.56
C LEU A 276 19.39 -16.61 -16.90
N ASP A 277 18.72 -17.04 -17.97
CA ASP A 277 18.83 -16.44 -19.30
C ASP A 277 18.30 -14.99 -19.33
N GLU A 278 17.28 -14.70 -18.52
CA GLU A 278 16.73 -13.35 -18.36
C GLU A 278 17.58 -12.44 -17.45
N ALA A 279 18.48 -13.02 -16.67
CA ALA A 279 19.38 -12.26 -15.82
C ALA A 279 20.57 -11.75 -16.64
N ASP A 280 20.73 -10.43 -16.73
CA ASP A 280 21.90 -9.77 -17.35
C ASP A 280 23.17 -9.87 -16.46
N ASP A 281 23.31 -10.96 -15.71
CA ASP A 281 24.36 -11.23 -14.73
C ASP A 281 24.72 -12.72 -14.75
N GLU A 282 25.81 -13.06 -15.46
CA GLU A 282 26.43 -14.40 -15.48
C GLU A 282 26.85 -14.90 -14.08
N SER A 283 26.84 -13.97 -13.11
CA SER A 283 26.70 -14.14 -11.67
C SER A 283 25.90 -15.32 -11.15
N LYS A 284 24.68 -15.35 -11.70
CA LYS A 284 23.54 -16.00 -11.07
C LYS A 284 23.60 -17.49 -11.21
N LYS A 285 23.04 -18.16 -10.21
CA LYS A 285 23.03 -19.61 -10.10
C LYS A 285 21.60 -20.10 -9.87
N PRO A 286 21.29 -21.38 -10.12
CA PRO A 286 19.96 -21.92 -9.84
C PRO A 286 19.50 -21.72 -8.38
N THR A 287 20.43 -21.61 -7.43
CA THR A 287 20.11 -21.23 -6.05
C THR A 287 19.50 -19.83 -5.92
N ASP A 288 19.88 -18.87 -6.78
CA ASP A 288 19.26 -17.54 -6.82
C ASP A 288 17.82 -17.59 -7.34
N TYR A 289 17.48 -18.57 -8.18
CA TYR A 289 16.10 -18.82 -8.60
C TYR A 289 15.23 -19.24 -7.41
N LEU A 290 15.66 -20.23 -6.62
CA LEU A 290 14.92 -20.63 -5.40
C LEU A 290 14.76 -19.48 -4.41
N VAL A 291 15.81 -18.69 -4.21
CA VAL A 291 15.75 -17.51 -3.33
C VAL A 291 14.76 -16.49 -3.88
N SER A 292 14.71 -16.28 -5.20
CA SER A 292 13.74 -15.37 -5.80
C SER A 292 12.29 -15.80 -5.55
N LEU A 293 12.01 -17.11 -5.61
CA LEU A 293 10.68 -17.66 -5.31
C LEU A 293 10.32 -17.49 -3.84
N ILE A 294 11.25 -17.82 -2.93
CA ILE A 294 11.06 -17.61 -1.49
C ILE A 294 10.78 -16.13 -1.21
N VAL A 295 11.61 -15.23 -1.74
CA VAL A 295 11.40 -13.78 -1.63
C VAL A 295 10.04 -13.39 -2.18
N GLN A 296 9.60 -13.89 -3.34
CA GLN A 296 8.28 -13.57 -3.87
C GLN A 296 7.14 -14.02 -2.94
N ILE A 297 7.29 -15.16 -2.27
CA ILE A 297 6.32 -15.69 -1.29
C ILE A 297 6.28 -14.84 -0.02
N VAL A 298 7.44 -14.38 0.49
CA VAL A 298 7.55 -13.76 1.84
C VAL A 298 7.82 -12.26 1.87
N ALA A 299 8.18 -11.65 0.73
CA ALA A 299 8.72 -10.29 0.66
C ALA A 299 7.85 -9.21 1.32
N PRO A 300 6.51 -9.23 1.20
CA PRO A 300 5.68 -8.21 1.83
C PRO A 300 5.85 -8.14 3.35
N ALA A 301 6.20 -9.26 4.00
CA ALA A 301 6.36 -9.32 5.45
C ALA A 301 7.78 -8.97 5.94
N LEU A 302 8.81 -9.08 5.09
CA LEU A 302 10.22 -9.02 5.52
C LEU A 302 11.00 -7.80 5.01
N PHE A 303 10.57 -7.15 3.92
CA PHE A 303 11.36 -6.06 3.32
C PHE A 303 10.60 -4.74 3.37
N ALA A 304 10.91 -3.90 4.37
CA ALA A 304 10.45 -2.51 4.48
C ALA A 304 11.31 -1.52 3.69
N GLY A 305 12.01 -1.97 2.65
CA GLY A 305 12.80 -1.12 1.76
C GLY A 305 11.92 -0.42 0.73
N GLY A 306 12.32 0.80 0.34
CA GLY A 306 11.53 1.56 -0.63
C GLY A 306 12.01 3.00 -0.81
N ASP A 307 11.47 3.62 -1.86
CA ASP A 307 11.59 5.06 -2.07
C ASP A 307 10.78 5.81 -1.00
N GLN A 308 11.14 7.06 -0.72
CA GLN A 308 10.46 7.91 0.25
C GLN A 308 9.51 8.87 -0.47
N LEU A 309 8.29 9.02 0.05
CA LEU A 309 7.30 9.97 -0.43
C LEU A 309 6.83 10.85 0.72
N ASP A 310 7.02 12.16 0.58
CA ASP A 310 6.48 13.17 1.46
C ASP A 310 5.53 14.07 0.67
N VAL A 311 4.30 14.22 1.14
CA VAL A 311 3.26 15.01 0.47
C VAL A 311 2.69 16.03 1.44
N VAL A 312 2.59 17.27 0.97
CA VAL A 312 1.96 18.38 1.67
C VAL A 312 0.81 18.90 0.82
N LEU A 313 -0.40 18.90 1.35
CA LEU A 313 -1.56 19.54 0.76
C LEU A 313 -1.91 20.77 1.59
N ARG A 314 -1.90 21.94 0.98
CA ARG A 314 -2.42 23.16 1.60
C ARG A 314 -3.94 23.11 1.58
N CYS A 315 -4.56 23.14 2.76
CA CYS A 315 -6.01 23.17 2.90
C CYS A 315 -6.38 24.43 3.69
N PRO A 316 -7.35 25.24 3.22
CA PRO A 316 -7.72 26.49 3.89
C PRO A 316 -8.39 26.27 5.26
N VAL A 317 -8.84 25.04 5.54
CA VAL A 317 -9.51 24.63 6.77
C VAL A 317 -9.11 23.19 7.08
N GLU A 318 -9.27 22.80 8.35
CA GLU A 318 -9.08 21.41 8.77
C GLU A 318 -9.97 20.46 7.96
N PRO A 319 -9.41 19.40 7.33
CA PRO A 319 -10.22 18.39 6.66
C PRO A 319 -11.06 17.62 7.67
N PHE A 320 -12.36 17.48 7.41
CA PHE A 320 -13.25 16.66 8.22
C PHE A 320 -13.02 15.15 8.03
N ARG A 321 -12.28 14.75 6.97
CA ARG A 321 -11.75 13.40 6.79
C ARG A 321 -10.36 13.46 6.16
N THR A 322 -9.38 12.77 6.74
CA THR A 322 -8.09 12.54 6.10
C THR A 322 -7.37 11.34 6.74
N ASN A 323 -6.43 10.73 6.01
CA ASN A 323 -5.45 9.79 6.56
C ASN A 323 -4.04 10.41 6.73
N GLY A 324 -3.94 11.74 6.69
CA GLY A 324 -2.72 12.50 6.95
C GLY A 324 -2.76 13.24 8.29
N GLY A 325 -1.64 13.85 8.65
CA GLY A 325 -1.55 14.72 9.83
C GLY A 325 -1.92 16.16 9.47
N TRP A 326 -2.87 16.75 10.19
CA TRP A 326 -3.24 18.16 10.07
C TRP A 326 -2.34 19.06 10.93
N SER A 327 -1.93 20.21 10.39
CA SER A 327 -1.23 21.29 11.10
C SER A 327 -2.08 22.57 11.01
N ASP A 328 -2.61 23.03 12.14
CA ASP A 328 -3.32 24.31 12.24
C ASP A 328 -2.41 25.50 11.89
N GLU A 329 -1.16 25.47 12.37
CA GLU A 329 -0.19 26.55 12.18
C GLU A 329 0.12 26.80 10.70
N ASP A 330 0.31 25.72 9.95
CA ASP A 330 0.66 25.80 8.53
C ASP A 330 -0.55 25.72 7.60
N SER A 331 -1.73 25.37 8.12
CA SER A 331 -2.93 25.04 7.35
C SER A 331 -2.64 23.98 6.27
N THR A 332 -2.02 22.88 6.70
CA THR A 332 -1.62 21.79 5.79
C THR A 332 -1.95 20.41 6.31
N VAL A 333 -2.21 19.52 5.36
CA VAL A 333 -2.22 18.07 5.59
C VAL A 333 -0.90 17.49 5.10
N THR A 334 -0.27 16.68 5.93
CA THR A 334 1.02 16.06 5.64
C THR A 334 0.91 14.54 5.64
N TRP A 335 1.59 13.91 4.69
CA TRP A 335 1.78 12.46 4.64
C TRP A 335 3.25 12.16 4.40
N SER A 336 3.76 11.14 5.09
CA SER A 336 5.08 10.57 4.86
C SER A 336 4.93 9.06 4.72
N LYS A 337 5.37 8.50 3.58
CA LYS A 337 5.12 7.11 3.20
C LYS A 337 6.34 6.50 2.52
N ARG A 338 6.46 5.18 2.64
CA ARG A 338 7.42 4.37 1.89
C ARG A 338 6.73 3.81 0.65
N LEU A 339 7.38 3.95 -0.50
CA LEU A 339 6.95 3.43 -1.77
C LEU A 339 7.82 2.25 -2.19
N ALA A 340 7.21 1.27 -2.84
CA ALA A 340 7.97 0.27 -3.58
C ALA A 340 8.91 0.94 -4.59
N ARG A 341 10.14 0.42 -4.74
CA ARG A 341 11.03 0.87 -5.82
C ARG A 341 10.39 0.62 -7.18
N ARG A 342 10.56 1.56 -8.11
CA ARG A 342 10.01 1.42 -9.47
C ARG A 342 10.61 0.18 -10.16
N GLY A 343 9.78 -0.57 -10.88
CA GLY A 343 10.19 -1.77 -11.61
C GLY A 343 10.46 -2.99 -10.74
N LYS A 344 10.23 -2.92 -9.42
CA LYS A 344 10.29 -4.06 -8.50
C LYS A 344 8.89 -4.40 -8.00
N GLU A 345 8.67 -5.66 -7.64
CA GLU A 345 7.45 -6.08 -6.94
C GLU A 345 7.28 -5.22 -5.67
N PRO A 346 6.06 -4.73 -5.40
CA PRO A 346 5.85 -3.84 -4.29
C PRO A 346 6.04 -4.55 -2.94
N SER A 347 6.76 -3.88 -2.04
CA SER A 347 6.92 -4.29 -0.64
C SER A 347 5.63 -4.10 0.17
N GLY A 348 4.77 -3.17 -0.25
CA GLY A 348 3.40 -3.01 0.26
C GLY A 348 2.42 -3.91 -0.49
N VAL A 349 1.43 -4.43 0.23
CA VAL A 349 0.32 -5.17 -0.36
C VAL A 349 -0.71 -4.21 -0.93
N LEU A 350 -1.05 -3.19 -0.16
CA LEU A 350 -1.97 -2.15 -0.61
C LEU A 350 -1.17 -1.02 -1.25
N PRO A 351 -1.68 -0.41 -2.32
CA PRO A 351 -1.04 0.77 -2.88
C PRO A 351 -1.14 1.92 -1.87
N VAL A 352 -0.15 2.82 -1.88
CA VAL A 352 -0.21 4.01 -1.02
C VAL A 352 -1.34 4.89 -1.52
N LEU A 353 -2.33 5.13 -0.68
CA LEU A 353 -3.49 5.98 -0.99
C LEU A 353 -3.51 7.15 -0.02
N LEU A 354 -3.49 8.38 -0.53
CA LEU A 354 -3.64 9.60 0.25
C LEU A 354 -5.01 10.19 -0.02
N TYR A 355 -5.71 10.67 1.01
CA TYR A 355 -6.96 11.38 0.82
C TYR A 355 -7.19 12.48 1.86
N ALA A 356 -7.90 13.52 1.44
CA ALA A 356 -8.40 14.58 2.30
C ALA A 356 -9.74 15.10 1.77
N ALA A 357 -10.71 15.28 2.66
CA ALA A 357 -12.00 15.89 2.38
C ALA A 357 -12.18 17.11 3.30
N TRP A 358 -12.42 18.27 2.73
CA TRP A 358 -12.63 19.51 3.45
C TRP A 358 -13.78 20.31 2.83
N SER A 359 -14.32 21.28 3.57
CA SER A 359 -15.42 22.10 3.08
C SER A 359 -15.30 23.52 3.59
N VAL A 360 -15.49 24.50 2.71
CA VAL A 360 -15.41 25.92 3.06
C VAL A 360 -16.81 26.51 2.99
N PRO A 361 -17.37 27.01 4.10
CA PRO A 361 -18.67 27.66 4.08
C PRO A 361 -18.63 28.97 3.29
N ASP A 362 -19.72 29.28 2.59
CA ASP A 362 -20.00 30.65 2.17
C ASP A 362 -20.60 31.39 3.37
N GLU A 363 -19.73 31.88 4.25
CA GLU A 363 -20.13 32.51 5.51
C GLU A 363 -21.03 33.72 5.30
N ALA A 364 -20.75 34.51 4.25
CA ALA A 364 -21.54 35.69 3.92
C ALA A 364 -22.96 35.28 3.51
N PHE A 365 -23.10 34.32 2.61
CA PHE A 365 -24.40 33.84 2.16
C PHE A 365 -25.19 33.18 3.30
N GLN A 366 -24.54 32.30 4.08
CA GLN A 366 -25.22 31.62 5.19
C GLN A 366 -25.68 32.63 6.26
N THR A 367 -24.84 33.59 6.63
CA THR A 367 -25.21 34.62 7.63
C THR A 367 -26.33 35.52 7.11
N GLU A 368 -26.31 35.91 5.84
CA GLU A 368 -27.38 36.73 5.24
C GLU A 368 -28.73 36.01 5.27
N ARG A 369 -28.74 34.70 4.98
CA ARG A 369 -29.97 33.90 4.86
C ARG A 369 -30.46 33.36 6.21
N PHE A 370 -29.56 32.85 7.04
CA PHE A 370 -29.86 32.12 8.27
C PHE A 370 -29.56 32.89 9.56
N GLY A 371 -28.90 34.06 9.47
CA GLY A 371 -28.43 34.82 10.63
C GLY A 371 -27.10 34.33 11.21
N CYS A 372 -26.66 33.12 10.83
CA CYS A 372 -25.38 32.53 11.24
C CYS A 372 -24.90 31.48 10.22
N VAL A 373 -23.70 30.93 10.45
CA VAL A 373 -23.18 29.79 9.68
C VAL A 373 -23.73 28.48 10.26
N ILE A 374 -24.65 27.86 9.54
CA ILE A 374 -25.36 26.64 9.96
C ILE A 374 -24.65 25.36 9.51
N LEU A 375 -23.94 25.38 8.38
CA LEU A 375 -23.23 24.22 7.83
C LEU A 375 -21.73 24.52 7.69
N LYS A 376 -20.92 23.66 8.33
CA LYS A 376 -19.44 23.66 8.32
C LYS A 376 -18.93 22.23 8.43
N GLY A 377 -17.69 21.97 8.01
CA GLY A 377 -17.09 20.63 8.06
C GLY A 377 -17.92 19.54 7.35
N GLU A 378 -17.97 18.34 7.93
CA GLU A 378 -18.65 17.18 7.32
C GLU A 378 -20.13 17.43 6.95
N PRO A 379 -20.96 18.12 7.78
CA PRO A 379 -22.32 18.52 7.38
C PRO A 379 -22.38 19.30 6.06
N LEU A 380 -21.52 20.31 5.89
CA LEU A 380 -21.44 21.08 4.64
C LEU A 380 -20.96 20.19 3.49
N GLY A 381 -19.94 19.36 3.74
CA GLY A 381 -19.45 18.36 2.79
C GLY A 381 -20.57 17.49 2.21
N ARG A 382 -21.38 16.90 3.10
CA ARG A 382 -22.52 16.04 2.73
C ARG A 382 -23.61 16.80 1.99
N TYR A 383 -23.91 18.04 2.40
CA TYR A 383 -24.86 18.90 1.71
C TYR A 383 -24.41 19.23 0.27
N CYS A 384 -23.17 19.65 0.09
CA CYS A 384 -22.61 19.96 -1.23
C CYS A 384 -22.63 18.74 -2.15
N MET A 385 -22.26 17.55 -1.63
CA MET A 385 -22.34 16.30 -2.40
C MET A 385 -23.79 16.00 -2.83
N TRP A 386 -24.76 16.03 -1.91
CA TRP A 386 -26.17 15.80 -2.23
C TRP A 386 -26.71 16.81 -3.25
N ARG A 387 -26.43 18.11 -3.08
CA ARG A 387 -26.85 19.14 -4.04
C ARG A 387 -26.35 18.84 -5.44
N ASN A 388 -25.14 18.28 -5.57
CA ASN A 388 -24.54 17.92 -6.85
C ASN A 388 -25.00 16.56 -7.40
N THR A 389 -25.87 15.81 -6.71
CA THR A 389 -26.59 14.67 -7.30
C THR A 389 -27.92 15.08 -7.93
N LEU A 390 -28.38 16.32 -7.71
CA LEU A 390 -29.61 16.83 -8.31
C LEU A 390 -29.41 17.05 -9.81
N ASN A 391 -30.46 16.82 -10.60
CA ASN A 391 -30.46 17.24 -11.99
C ASN A 391 -30.57 18.78 -12.10
N GLU A 392 -30.38 19.33 -13.30
CA GLU A 392 -30.34 20.79 -13.51
C GLU A 392 -31.62 21.50 -13.04
N GLN A 393 -32.79 20.92 -13.29
CA GLN A 393 -34.08 21.47 -12.86
C GLN A 393 -34.19 21.49 -11.33
N GLN A 394 -33.93 20.36 -10.68
CA GLN A 394 -34.00 20.23 -9.23
C GLN A 394 -32.98 21.15 -8.55
N ALA A 395 -31.75 21.22 -9.06
CA ALA A 395 -30.73 22.12 -8.53
C ALA A 395 -31.18 23.58 -8.60
N ALA A 396 -31.78 24.01 -9.72
CA ALA A 396 -32.29 25.37 -9.88
C ALA A 396 -33.47 25.68 -8.94
N GLU A 397 -34.42 24.74 -8.78
CA GLU A 397 -35.54 24.87 -7.84
C GLU A 397 -35.03 25.00 -6.39
N TRP A 398 -34.11 24.13 -6.00
CA TRP A 398 -33.52 24.15 -4.66
C TRP A 398 -32.72 25.43 -4.39
N ASP A 399 -31.86 25.84 -5.32
CA ASP A 399 -31.04 27.04 -5.16
C ASP A 399 -31.92 28.29 -5.08
N THR A 400 -33.01 28.35 -5.86
CA THR A 400 -34.00 29.43 -5.80
C THR A 400 -34.71 29.45 -4.45
N PHE A 401 -35.12 28.30 -3.94
CA PHE A 401 -35.75 28.18 -2.63
C PHE A 401 -34.81 28.65 -1.51
N VAL A 402 -33.58 28.11 -1.45
CA VAL A 402 -32.58 28.49 -0.45
C VAL A 402 -32.26 29.99 -0.52
N GLN A 403 -32.20 30.56 -1.72
CA GLN A 403 -31.98 32.00 -1.90
C GLN A 403 -33.17 32.85 -1.42
N SER A 404 -34.38 32.31 -1.41
CA SER A 404 -35.59 33.00 -0.96
C SER A 404 -35.76 33.05 0.56
N LEU A 405 -35.05 32.17 1.30
CA LEU A 405 -35.09 32.12 2.75
C LEU A 405 -34.54 33.42 3.37
N ARG A 406 -35.19 33.86 4.44
CA ARG A 406 -34.80 35.07 5.20
C ARG A 406 -34.74 34.77 6.69
N HIS A 407 -33.83 35.44 7.40
CA HIS A 407 -33.61 35.26 8.84
C HIS A 407 -34.77 35.61 9.76
N ASP A 408 -35.81 36.27 9.24
CA ASP A 408 -37.04 36.58 9.96
C ASP A 408 -38.17 35.55 9.72
N GLN A 409 -37.91 34.48 8.97
CA GLN A 409 -38.89 33.43 8.65
C GLN A 409 -38.72 32.18 9.52
N ASP A 410 -39.81 31.42 9.69
CA ASP A 410 -39.75 30.08 10.27
C ASP A 410 -39.09 29.11 9.26
N PHE A 411 -37.77 28.99 9.36
CA PHE A 411 -36.96 28.14 8.49
C PHE A 411 -37.36 26.67 8.55
N VAL A 412 -37.69 26.20 9.75
CA VAL A 412 -38.01 24.80 10.00
C VAL A 412 -39.28 24.46 9.24
N ALA A 413 -40.31 25.30 9.33
CA ALA A 413 -41.53 25.14 8.56
C ALA A 413 -41.27 25.21 7.05
N ALA A 414 -40.57 26.26 6.58
CA ALA A 414 -40.31 26.45 5.15
C ALA A 414 -39.55 25.28 4.50
N ILE A 415 -38.49 24.78 5.14
CA ILE A 415 -37.68 23.65 4.63
C ILE A 415 -38.45 22.33 4.73
N SER A 416 -39.28 22.15 5.76
CA SER A 416 -40.14 20.97 5.90
C SER A 416 -41.23 20.91 4.82
N GLU A 417 -41.75 22.06 4.40
CA GLU A 417 -42.81 22.18 3.39
C GLU A 417 -42.28 22.14 1.96
N PHE A 418 -41.01 22.51 1.69
CA PHE A 418 -40.44 22.50 0.34
C PHE A 418 -40.62 21.14 -0.36
N ARG A 419 -40.99 21.15 -1.64
CA ARG A 419 -41.08 19.98 -2.53
C ARG A 419 -40.53 20.34 -3.90
N PHE A 420 -39.85 19.40 -4.54
CA PHE A 420 -39.48 19.56 -5.94
C PHE A 420 -40.71 19.42 -6.83
N SER A 421 -40.75 20.12 -7.96
CA SER A 421 -41.85 19.98 -8.92
C SER A 421 -41.90 18.58 -9.56
N THR A 422 -40.83 17.81 -9.40
CA THR A 422 -40.66 16.44 -9.91
C THR A 422 -40.92 15.37 -8.84
N ASP A 423 -41.18 15.78 -7.59
CA ASP A 423 -41.51 14.83 -6.53
C ASP A 423 -42.88 14.16 -6.82
N PRO A 424 -43.03 12.84 -6.65
CA PRO A 424 -44.31 12.17 -6.81
C PRO A 424 -45.32 12.63 -5.76
N GLU A 425 -46.57 12.89 -6.16
CA GLU A 425 -47.63 13.36 -5.24
C GLU A 425 -47.91 12.40 -4.06
N GLU A 426 -47.66 11.09 -4.23
CA GLU A 426 -47.99 10.04 -3.25
C GLU A 426 -46.76 9.33 -2.62
N SER A 427 -45.55 9.88 -2.78
CA SER A 427 -44.31 9.25 -2.27
C SER A 427 -44.00 9.64 -0.82
N GLU A 428 -43.82 8.65 0.06
CA GLU A 428 -43.38 8.86 1.46
C GLU A 428 -41.92 9.36 1.59
N LYS A 429 -41.08 9.24 0.55
CA LYS A 429 -39.68 9.70 0.56
C LYS A 429 -39.25 10.31 -0.77
N GLY A 430 -39.33 11.63 -0.88
CA GLY A 430 -38.88 12.42 -2.03
C GLY A 430 -37.43 12.88 -1.91
N VAL A 431 -36.89 13.49 -2.99
CA VAL A 431 -35.51 14.02 -2.99
C VAL A 431 -35.35 15.14 -1.95
N ALA A 432 -36.43 15.86 -1.66
CA ALA A 432 -36.49 16.92 -0.66
C ALA A 432 -36.34 16.41 0.79
N ASP A 433 -36.68 15.15 1.09
CA ASP A 433 -36.46 14.58 2.43
C ASP A 433 -34.98 14.55 2.81
N ARG A 434 -34.12 14.26 1.84
CA ARG A 434 -32.68 14.25 2.08
C ARG A 434 -32.15 15.65 2.39
N ALA A 435 -32.72 16.69 1.79
CA ALA A 435 -32.39 18.08 2.12
C ALA A 435 -32.72 18.40 3.59
N ARG A 436 -33.89 17.95 4.06
CA ARG A 436 -34.35 18.14 5.45
C ARG A 436 -33.42 17.46 6.43
N GLU A 437 -33.05 16.21 6.18
CA GLU A 437 -32.10 15.45 7.00
C GLU A 437 -30.73 16.13 7.11
N LEU A 438 -30.32 16.86 6.08
CA LEU A 438 -28.99 17.50 6.02
C LEU A 438 -28.97 18.91 6.64
N ILE A 439 -30.11 19.61 6.71
CA ILE A 439 -30.15 21.01 7.14
C ILE A 439 -30.85 21.18 8.50
N LEU A 440 -32.02 20.58 8.71
CA LEU A 440 -32.84 20.84 9.90
C LEU A 440 -32.09 20.61 11.23
N PRO A 441 -31.28 19.55 11.39
CA PRO A 441 -30.52 19.34 12.64
C PRO A 441 -29.56 20.47 13.00
N HIS A 442 -29.21 21.32 12.04
CA HIS A 442 -28.25 22.40 12.21
C HIS A 442 -28.90 23.78 12.38
N LEU A 443 -30.22 23.89 12.23
CA LEU A 443 -30.98 25.13 12.46
C LEU A 443 -31.36 25.31 13.93
N ASP A 444 -31.74 24.24 14.63
CA ASP A 444 -32.18 24.31 16.03
C ASP A 444 -31.03 24.65 17.01
N ASN A 445 -29.79 24.31 16.64
CA ASN A 445 -28.62 24.54 17.48
C ASN A 445 -28.06 25.98 17.39
N GLY A 446 -28.51 26.78 16.42
CA GLY A 446 -28.06 28.18 16.25
C GLY A 446 -28.69 29.16 17.24
N ASN A 447 -29.77 28.78 17.93
CA ASN A 447 -30.46 29.63 18.91
C ASN A 447 -30.00 29.39 20.36
N ALA A 448 -29.06 28.48 20.60
CA ALA A 448 -28.68 28.04 21.96
C ALA A 448 -27.28 28.49 22.42
N SER A 449 -26.57 29.34 21.67
CA SER A 449 -25.16 29.67 21.96
C SER A 449 -24.86 31.16 22.22
N ASP A 450 -25.80 31.92 22.79
CA ASP A 450 -25.57 33.30 23.27
C ASP A 450 -25.67 33.43 24.81
N GLU A 451 -25.63 32.32 25.55
CA GLU A 451 -25.43 32.32 27.01
C GLU A 451 -24.33 31.31 27.38
N ASP A 452 -23.06 31.73 27.31
CA ASP A 452 -22.01 31.44 28.31
C ASP A 452 -20.74 32.30 28.09
#